data_AF-A0A0M1NIM5-F1
#
_entry.id   AF-A0A0M1NIM5-F1
#
_cell.length_a   1.000
_cell.length_b   1.000
_cell.length_c   1.000
_cell.angle_alpha   90.00
_cell.angle_beta   90.00
_cell.angle_gamma   90.00
#
_symmetry.space_group_name_H-M   'P 1'
#
loop_
_entity.id
_entity.type
_entity.pdbx_description
1 polymer ?
#
loop_
_entity_poly.entity_id
_entity_poly.type
_entity_poly.pdbx_seq_one_letter_code
_entity_poly.pdbx_strand_id
1 'polypeptide(L)'
;MNPIPESQSTVKKKKRHTVRMKRHPGLQRKKRKIYALLLAALIPGMGHLYLGMYRKGITFIMMLLLDTSALLYFSSIGMQINVPLLVVLGLLIPVAYFYNVYDVLQAAEYIMSRRRRGEVVAAAGEGNGRSYLFRNERGLTFGLMLVVSGTLLILFHQKPPWLQVWIRDYGAEASAIGLIVIGIWAGIREILRHRRGKERPL
;
A
#
# COMPACT_ATOMS: atom_id res chain seq x y z
N MET A 1 60.87 -45.91 -45.97
CA MET A 1 60.19 -45.76 -44.66
C MET A 1 59.26 -44.56 -44.73
N ASN A 2 57.99 -44.77 -44.39
CA ASN A 2 56.84 -43.84 -44.37
C ASN A 2 57.02 -42.65 -43.38
N PRO A 3 56.13 -41.63 -43.28
CA PRO A 3 54.74 -41.62 -43.76
C PRO A 3 54.18 -40.33 -44.42
N ILE A 4 53.00 -40.57 -45.00
CA ILE A 4 51.97 -39.68 -45.58
C ILE A 4 51.39 -38.72 -44.52
N PRO A 5 51.06 -37.45 -44.84
CA PRO A 5 50.40 -36.56 -43.89
C PRO A 5 48.91 -36.93 -43.73
N GLU A 6 48.53 -37.30 -42.50
CA GLU A 6 47.17 -37.56 -42.04
C GLU A 6 46.23 -36.36 -42.23
N SER A 7 45.07 -36.60 -42.85
CA SER A 7 43.96 -35.66 -42.89
C SER A 7 43.32 -35.53 -41.51
N GLN A 8 43.54 -34.40 -40.85
CA GLN A 8 42.86 -34.08 -39.59
C GLN A 8 41.37 -33.79 -39.86
N SER A 9 40.52 -34.75 -39.50
CA SER A 9 39.07 -34.58 -39.46
C SER A 9 38.70 -33.74 -38.24
N THR A 10 38.37 -32.46 -38.44
CA THR A 10 37.89 -31.59 -37.37
C THR A 10 36.49 -32.02 -36.94
N VAL A 11 36.40 -32.85 -35.91
CA VAL A 11 35.14 -33.21 -35.25
C VAL A 11 34.56 -31.95 -34.59
N LYS A 12 33.60 -31.30 -35.28
CA LYS A 12 32.80 -30.19 -34.73
C LYS A 12 32.04 -30.69 -33.50
N LYS A 13 32.48 -30.28 -32.30
CA LYS A 13 31.78 -30.48 -31.03
C LYS A 13 30.36 -29.91 -31.12
N LYS A 14 29.37 -30.80 -31.23
CA LYS A 14 27.94 -30.51 -31.15
C LYS A 14 27.63 -29.97 -29.75
N LYS A 15 27.44 -28.64 -29.61
CA LYS A 15 26.99 -27.99 -28.37
C LYS A 15 25.69 -28.65 -27.92
N ARG A 16 25.74 -29.45 -26.84
CA ARG A 16 24.55 -29.99 -26.18
C ARG A 16 23.72 -28.81 -25.67
N HIS A 17 22.62 -28.53 -26.35
CA HIS A 17 21.56 -27.68 -25.80
C HIS A 17 20.99 -28.38 -24.56
N THR A 18 21.46 -28.00 -23.38
CA THR A 18 20.79 -28.35 -22.13
C THR A 18 19.45 -27.62 -22.12
N VAL A 19 18.39 -28.34 -22.45
CA VAL A 19 17.01 -27.86 -22.35
C VAL A 19 16.74 -27.57 -20.87
N ARG A 20 16.92 -26.30 -20.47
CA ARG A 20 16.63 -25.82 -19.12
C ARG A 20 15.11 -25.88 -18.96
N MET A 21 14.60 -26.95 -18.35
CA MET A 21 13.18 -27.10 -18.03
C MET A 21 12.68 -25.82 -17.33
N LYS A 22 11.80 -25.09 -18.01
CA LYS A 22 11.09 -23.92 -17.46
C LYS A 22 10.17 -24.45 -16.35
N ARG A 23 10.61 -24.35 -15.09
CA ARG A 23 9.74 -24.57 -13.91
C ARG A 23 8.51 -23.70 -14.06
N HIS A 24 7.32 -24.31 -14.11
CA HIS A 24 6.03 -23.61 -14.18
C HIS A 24 5.84 -22.71 -12.94
N PRO A 25 5.94 -21.35 -13.07
CA PRO A 25 5.89 -20.44 -11.92
C PRO A 25 4.48 -20.25 -11.34
N GLY A 26 3.47 -20.90 -11.93
CA GLY A 26 2.05 -20.63 -11.67
C GLY A 26 1.60 -20.92 -10.23
N LEU A 27 2.08 -22.01 -9.61
CA LEU A 27 1.65 -22.40 -8.25
C LEU A 27 2.26 -21.50 -7.18
N GLN A 28 3.56 -21.18 -7.29
CA GLN A 28 4.27 -20.26 -6.39
C GLN A 28 3.63 -18.87 -6.38
N ARG A 29 3.09 -18.45 -7.53
CA ARG A 29 2.40 -17.18 -7.72
C ARG A 29 1.03 -17.12 -7.05
N LYS A 30 0.22 -18.18 -7.15
CA LYS A 30 -1.06 -18.27 -6.41
C LYS A 30 -0.84 -18.30 -4.89
N LYS A 31 0.18 -19.03 -4.43
CA LYS A 31 0.55 -19.10 -3.00
C LYS A 31 0.89 -17.73 -2.41
N ARG A 32 1.70 -16.92 -3.11
CA ARG A 32 2.05 -15.56 -2.65
C ARG A 32 0.85 -14.62 -2.52
N LYS A 33 -0.15 -14.75 -3.41
CA LYS A 33 -1.42 -13.99 -3.30
C LYS A 33 -2.20 -14.41 -2.05
N ILE A 34 -2.29 -15.71 -1.78
CA ILE A 34 -2.98 -16.25 -0.61
C ILE A 34 -2.31 -15.80 0.69
N TYR A 35 -0.97 -15.83 0.77
CA TYR A 35 -0.26 -15.34 1.95
C TYR A 35 -0.42 -13.83 2.14
N ALA A 36 -0.32 -13.02 1.08
CA ALA A 36 -0.56 -11.57 1.19
C ALA A 36 -1.98 -11.27 1.69
N LEU A 37 -2.98 -12.02 1.20
CA LEU A 37 -4.37 -11.90 1.63
C LEU A 37 -4.57 -12.35 3.08
N LEU A 38 -4.00 -13.49 3.47
CA LEU A 38 -4.03 -13.99 4.85
C LEU A 38 -3.38 -13.00 5.82
N LEU A 39 -2.23 -12.42 5.45
CA LEU A 39 -1.55 -11.42 6.28
C LEU A 39 -2.36 -10.11 6.36
N ALA A 40 -2.96 -9.66 5.26
CA ALA A 40 -3.83 -8.49 5.25
C ALA A 40 -5.10 -8.69 6.09
N ALA A 41 -5.64 -9.92 6.08
CA ALA A 41 -6.79 -10.30 6.86
C ALA A 41 -6.47 -10.39 8.35
N LEU A 42 -5.29 -10.90 8.72
CA LEU A 42 -4.90 -11.04 10.13
C LEU A 42 -4.42 -9.72 10.74
N ILE A 43 -3.59 -8.96 10.02
CA ILE A 43 -3.01 -7.72 10.52
C ILE A 43 -3.17 -6.63 9.46
N PRO A 44 -3.94 -5.58 9.76
CA PRO A 44 -4.13 -4.51 8.80
C PRO A 44 -2.79 -3.84 8.41
N GLY A 45 -2.56 -3.62 7.11
CA GLY A 45 -1.34 -3.02 6.56
C GLY A 45 -0.16 -3.98 6.35
N MET A 46 -0.15 -5.19 6.94
CA MET A 46 0.93 -6.16 6.75
C MET A 46 0.96 -6.79 5.35
N GLY A 47 -0.18 -6.87 4.67
CA GLY A 47 -0.26 -7.36 3.29
C GLY A 47 0.59 -6.52 2.31
N HIS A 48 0.59 -5.19 2.45
CA HIS A 48 1.43 -4.31 1.63
C HIS A 48 2.91 -4.46 1.96
N LEU A 49 3.27 -4.66 3.23
CA LEU A 49 4.64 -4.93 3.64
C LEU A 49 5.16 -6.23 3.03
N TYR A 50 4.34 -7.29 3.02
CA TYR A 50 4.69 -8.58 2.41
C TYR A 50 4.90 -8.49 0.90
N LEU A 51 4.16 -7.61 0.22
CA LEU A 51 4.32 -7.32 -1.21
C LEU A 51 5.51 -6.38 -1.52
N GLY A 52 6.25 -5.91 -0.50
CA GLY A 52 7.38 -4.99 -0.64
C GLY A 52 6.99 -3.51 -0.77
N MET A 53 5.73 -3.14 -0.52
CA MET A 53 5.23 -1.77 -0.56
C MET A 53 5.22 -1.13 0.83
N TYR A 54 6.40 -1.00 1.44
CA TYR A 54 6.58 -0.52 2.80
C TYR A 54 5.89 0.82 3.08
N ARG A 55 6.01 1.79 2.15
CA ARG A 55 5.39 3.12 2.30
C ARG A 55 3.89 3.03 2.53
N LYS A 56 3.18 2.28 1.68
CA LYS A 56 1.72 2.16 1.76
C LYS A 56 1.29 1.44 3.04
N GLY A 57 1.95 0.33 3.38
CA GLY A 57 1.56 -0.43 4.57
C GLY A 57 1.87 0.31 5.88
N ILE A 58 3.02 0.99 5.99
CA ILE A 58 3.35 1.82 7.15
C ILE A 58 2.35 2.98 7.28
N THR A 59 2.03 3.68 6.19
CA THR A 59 1.00 4.74 6.22
C THR A 59 -0.35 4.20 6.69
N PHE A 60 -0.74 3.00 6.24
CA PHE A 60 -2.01 2.40 6.66
C PHE A 60 -2.02 2.01 8.14
N ILE A 61 -0.92 1.43 8.64
CA ILE A 61 -0.74 1.12 10.07
C ILE A 61 -0.81 2.40 10.91
N MET A 62 -0.10 3.46 10.50
CA MET A 62 -0.12 4.75 11.20
C MET A 62 -1.51 5.40 11.17
N MET A 63 -2.22 5.32 10.06
CA MET A 63 -3.59 5.83 9.95
C MET A 63 -4.53 5.10 10.91
N LEU A 64 -4.47 3.77 10.96
CA LEU A 64 -5.31 2.99 11.88
C LEU A 64 -4.95 3.21 13.35
N LEU A 65 -3.66 3.32 13.68
CA LEU A 65 -3.24 3.67 15.03
C LEU A 65 -3.75 5.04 15.43
N LEU A 66 -3.68 6.02 14.51
CA LEU A 66 -4.14 7.37 14.75
C LEU A 66 -5.66 7.41 14.93
N ASP A 67 -6.42 6.74 14.07
CA ASP A 67 -7.87 6.63 14.16
C ASP A 67 -8.30 5.95 15.46
N THR A 68 -7.69 4.80 15.81
CA THR A 68 -7.98 4.10 17.06
C THR A 68 -7.61 4.94 18.28
N SER A 69 -6.47 5.65 18.25
CA SER A 69 -6.06 6.53 19.35
C SER A 69 -6.99 7.72 19.51
N ALA A 70 -7.44 8.31 18.40
CA ALA A 70 -8.43 9.37 18.40
C ALA A 70 -9.77 8.86 18.95
N LEU A 71 -10.22 7.68 18.52
CA LEU A 71 -11.44 7.03 19.02
C LEU A 71 -11.38 6.83 20.55
N LEU A 72 -10.28 6.28 21.06
CA LEU A 72 -10.08 6.08 22.50
C LEU A 72 -10.02 7.41 23.27
N TYR A 73 -9.37 8.42 22.70
CA TYR A 73 -9.27 9.74 23.29
C TYR A 73 -10.65 10.41 23.41
N PHE A 74 -11.41 10.47 22.32
CA PHE A 74 -12.76 11.05 22.31
C PHE A 74 -13.75 10.24 23.13
N SER A 75 -13.59 8.92 23.21
CA SER A 75 -14.43 8.05 24.06
C SER A 75 -14.20 8.33 25.54
N SER A 76 -12.97 8.64 25.93
CA SER A 76 -12.58 8.88 27.32
C SER A 76 -13.06 10.22 27.90
N ILE A 77 -13.38 11.24 27.10
CA ILE A 77 -13.63 12.61 27.58
C ILE A 77 -15.08 12.81 28.08
N GLY A 78 -15.99 11.88 27.77
CA GLY A 78 -17.35 11.91 28.28
C GLY A 78 -18.34 11.51 27.20
N MET A 79 -19.20 10.55 27.55
CA MET A 79 -20.10 9.81 26.65
C MET A 79 -21.14 10.67 25.90
N GLN A 80 -21.21 11.98 26.13
CA GLN A 80 -22.30 12.83 25.64
C GLN A 80 -21.89 13.92 24.64
N ILE A 81 -20.64 14.38 24.62
CA ILE A 81 -20.30 15.62 23.88
C ILE A 81 -20.08 15.36 22.36
N ASN A 82 -19.61 14.17 21.98
CA ASN A 82 -19.15 13.88 20.59
C ASN A 82 -19.67 12.55 20.03
N VAL A 83 -20.91 12.15 20.34
CA VAL A 83 -21.49 10.87 19.88
C VAL A 83 -21.42 10.70 18.34
N PRO A 84 -21.75 11.71 17.51
CA PRO A 84 -21.67 11.56 16.05
C PRO A 84 -20.25 11.30 15.54
N LEU A 85 -19.26 12.00 16.10
CA LEU A 85 -17.84 11.82 15.73
C LEU A 85 -17.34 10.44 16.14
N LEU A 86 -17.69 9.97 17.35
CA LEU A 86 -17.37 8.61 17.80
C LEU A 86 -17.95 7.53 16.88
N VAL A 87 -19.19 7.69 16.42
CA VAL A 87 -19.82 6.78 15.46
C VAL A 87 -19.05 6.77 14.15
N VAL A 88 -18.62 7.93 13.64
CA VAL A 88 -17.84 8.03 12.40
C VAL A 88 -16.46 7.38 12.53
N LEU A 89 -15.71 7.64 13.60
CA LEU A 89 -14.41 6.98 13.82
C LEU A 89 -14.59 5.47 14.03
N GLY A 90 -15.59 5.06 14.80
CA GLY A 90 -15.90 3.65 15.01
C GLY A 90 -16.25 2.92 13.71
N LEU A 91 -16.98 3.58 12.81
CA LEU A 91 -17.30 3.06 11.48
C LEU A 91 -16.09 3.09 10.53
N LEU A 92 -15.13 3.99 10.76
CA LEU A 92 -13.93 4.09 9.94
C LEU A 92 -13.07 2.84 10.07
N ILE A 93 -13.00 2.20 11.24
CA ILE A 93 -12.23 0.97 11.47
C ILE A 93 -12.62 -0.17 10.51
N PRO A 94 -13.89 -0.65 10.48
CA PRO A 94 -14.28 -1.72 9.56
C PRO A 94 -14.19 -1.30 8.09
N VAL A 95 -14.53 -0.05 7.76
CA VAL A 95 -14.42 0.46 6.38
C VAL A 95 -12.96 0.47 5.91
N ALA A 96 -12.04 0.97 6.75
CA ALA A 96 -10.62 0.96 6.49
C ALA A 96 -10.08 -0.46 6.34
N TYR A 97 -10.54 -1.40 7.18
CA TYR A 97 -10.17 -2.81 7.08
C TYR A 97 -10.54 -3.41 5.72
N PHE A 98 -11.81 -3.25 5.27
CA PHE A 98 -12.23 -3.71 3.94
C PHE A 98 -11.42 -3.06 2.82
N TYR A 99 -11.18 -1.75 2.92
CA TYR A 99 -10.36 -1.04 1.95
C TYR A 99 -8.94 -1.61 1.87
N ASN A 100 -8.31 -1.92 3.00
CA ASN A 100 -6.98 -2.52 3.02
C ASN A 100 -6.98 -3.92 2.39
N VAL A 101 -7.92 -4.79 2.74
CA VAL A 101 -8.02 -6.14 2.12
C VAL A 101 -8.15 -6.01 0.61
N TYR A 102 -8.99 -5.08 0.14
CA TYR A 102 -9.18 -4.81 -1.28
C TYR A 102 -7.93 -4.24 -1.96
N ASP A 103 -7.26 -3.25 -1.35
CA ASP A 103 -6.03 -2.65 -1.90
C ASP A 103 -4.88 -3.67 -1.96
N VAL A 104 -4.76 -4.57 -0.98
CA VAL A 104 -3.78 -5.68 -1.03
C VAL A 104 -4.10 -6.63 -2.17
N LEU A 105 -5.37 -6.99 -2.36
CA LEU A 105 -5.79 -7.87 -3.45
C LEU A 105 -5.46 -7.26 -4.82
N GLN A 106 -5.83 -5.98 -5.03
CA GLN A 106 -5.49 -5.26 -6.25
C GLN A 106 -3.99 -5.15 -6.46
N ALA A 107 -3.22 -4.82 -5.42
CA ALA A 107 -1.78 -4.69 -5.54
C ALA A 107 -1.11 -6.03 -5.84
N ALA A 108 -1.58 -7.12 -5.24
CA ALA A 108 -1.11 -8.47 -5.54
C ALA A 108 -1.41 -8.87 -7.00
N GLU A 109 -2.57 -8.51 -7.53
CA GLU A 109 -2.93 -8.72 -8.93
C GLU A 109 -2.07 -7.87 -9.88
N TYR A 110 -1.89 -6.60 -9.55
CA TYR A 110 -1.06 -5.67 -10.32
C TYR A 110 0.39 -6.14 -10.41
N ILE A 111 0.98 -6.59 -9.29
CA ILE A 111 2.34 -7.14 -9.28
C ILE A 111 2.41 -8.40 -10.14
N MET A 112 1.38 -9.25 -10.10
CA MET A 112 1.32 -10.47 -10.89
C MET A 112 1.30 -10.23 -12.40
N SER A 113 0.48 -9.27 -12.86
CA SER A 113 0.34 -8.92 -14.28
C SER A 113 1.62 -8.27 -14.81
N ARG A 114 2.23 -7.39 -14.02
CA ARG A 114 3.48 -6.71 -14.39
C ARG A 114 4.67 -7.66 -14.42
N ARG A 115 4.73 -8.66 -13.52
CA ARG A 115 5.78 -9.68 -13.54
C ARG A 115 5.61 -10.68 -14.68
N ARG A 116 4.38 -10.95 -15.17
CA ARG A 116 4.19 -11.69 -16.43
C ARG A 116 4.78 -10.91 -17.61
N ARG A 117 4.44 -9.61 -17.75
CA ARG A 117 4.99 -8.77 -18.83
C ARG A 117 6.51 -8.62 -18.71
N GLY A 118 7.03 -8.40 -17.50
CA GLY A 118 8.46 -8.29 -17.24
C GLY A 118 9.22 -9.59 -17.53
N GLU A 119 8.64 -10.76 -17.26
CA GLU A 119 9.24 -12.05 -17.65
C GLU A 119 9.22 -12.25 -19.17
N VAL A 120 8.17 -11.80 -19.87
CA VAL A 120 8.10 -11.86 -21.35
C VAL A 120 9.12 -10.90 -21.99
N VAL A 121 9.26 -9.68 -21.46
CA VAL A 121 10.24 -8.69 -21.91
C VAL A 121 11.67 -9.12 -21.56
N ALA A 122 11.91 -9.67 -20.37
CA ALA A 122 13.22 -10.21 -19.97
C ALA A 122 13.61 -11.49 -20.73
N ALA A 123 12.64 -12.24 -21.26
CA ALA A 123 12.92 -13.32 -22.20
C ALA A 123 13.18 -12.82 -23.64
N ALA A 124 12.87 -11.55 -23.94
CA ALA A 124 12.91 -10.98 -25.28
C ALA A 124 14.03 -9.93 -25.50
N GLY A 125 14.72 -9.44 -24.47
CA GLY A 125 15.77 -8.45 -24.67
C GLY A 125 16.55 -8.08 -23.41
N GLU A 126 17.81 -7.74 -23.64
CA GLU A 126 18.88 -7.43 -22.69
C GLU A 126 18.51 -6.46 -21.57
N GLY A 127 19.09 -6.71 -20.40
CA GLY A 127 18.94 -5.85 -19.25
C GLY A 127 19.68 -4.53 -19.42
N ASN A 128 19.01 -3.42 -19.14
CA ASN A 128 19.67 -2.25 -18.59
C ASN A 128 18.68 -1.39 -17.79
N GLY A 129 19.18 -0.78 -16.72
CA GLY A 129 18.47 0.25 -15.98
C GLY A 129 17.85 -0.21 -14.67
N ARG A 130 18.71 -0.52 -13.69
CA ARG A 130 18.41 -0.39 -12.26
C ARG A 130 17.91 1.03 -11.99
N SER A 131 16.61 1.24 -12.14
CA SER A 131 15.97 2.54 -11.99
C SER A 131 15.93 2.91 -10.50
N TYR A 132 16.90 3.71 -10.07
CA TYR A 132 16.73 4.82 -9.12
C TYR A 132 15.83 4.54 -7.90
N LEU A 133 16.21 3.53 -7.12
CA LEU A 133 15.44 3.02 -5.97
C LEU A 133 15.12 4.09 -4.91
N PHE A 134 15.86 5.21 -4.85
CA PHE A 134 15.62 6.28 -3.87
C PHE A 134 16.00 7.67 -4.41
N ARG A 135 15.20 8.26 -5.30
CA ARG A 135 15.33 9.69 -5.67
C ARG A 135 14.62 10.59 -4.64
N ASN A 136 15.24 10.64 -3.46
CA ASN A 136 15.34 11.69 -2.43
C ASN A 136 14.15 12.57 -2.01
N GLU A 137 13.17 12.91 -2.85
CA GLU A 137 12.13 13.91 -2.51
C GLU A 137 10.87 13.27 -1.91
N ARG A 138 10.59 12.02 -2.27
CA ARG A 138 9.43 11.26 -1.77
C ARG A 138 9.66 10.64 -0.39
N GLY A 139 10.92 10.51 0.03
CA GLY A 139 11.30 10.00 1.36
C GLY A 139 11.08 11.04 2.45
N LEU A 140 11.42 12.30 2.20
CA LEU A 140 11.28 13.39 3.18
C LEU A 140 9.82 13.63 3.55
N THR A 141 8.93 13.76 2.55
CA THR A 141 7.48 13.91 2.78
C THR A 141 6.91 12.74 3.59
N PHE A 142 7.36 11.52 3.31
CA PHE A 142 6.95 10.35 4.07
C PHE A 142 7.48 10.37 5.51
N GLY A 143 8.75 10.73 5.71
CA GLY A 143 9.33 10.91 7.05
C GLY A 143 8.61 11.99 7.84
N LEU A 144 8.33 13.13 7.23
CA LEU A 144 7.58 14.23 7.85
C LEU A 144 6.16 13.80 8.21
N MET A 145 5.47 13.07 7.34
CA MET A 145 4.17 12.46 7.67
C MET A 145 4.28 11.53 8.89
N LEU A 146 5.32 10.70 8.96
CA LEU A 146 5.54 9.82 10.12
C LEU A 146 5.76 10.61 11.41
N VAL A 147 6.57 11.67 11.35
CA VAL A 147 6.83 12.53 12.52
C VAL A 147 5.53 13.20 12.97
N VAL A 148 4.79 13.82 12.03
CA VAL A 148 3.52 14.47 12.35
C VAL A 148 2.51 13.48 12.93
N SER A 149 2.30 12.33 12.30
CA SER A 149 1.38 11.30 12.81
C SER A 149 1.83 10.76 14.17
N GLY A 150 3.13 10.54 14.38
CA GLY A 150 3.68 10.08 15.66
C GLY A 150 3.55 11.11 16.77
N THR A 151 3.80 12.38 16.48
CA THR A 151 3.58 13.48 17.43
C THR A 151 2.10 13.58 17.79
N LEU A 152 1.18 13.45 16.83
CA LEU A 152 -0.26 13.45 17.09
C LEU A 152 -0.69 12.28 17.99
N LEU A 153 -0.14 11.09 17.76
CA LEU A 153 -0.39 9.92 18.62
C LEU A 153 0.03 10.17 20.06
N ILE A 154 1.24 10.72 20.27
CA ILE A 154 1.74 11.06 21.60
C ILE A 154 0.83 12.10 22.26
N LEU A 155 0.41 13.12 21.51
CA LEU A 155 -0.46 14.17 22.01
C LEU A 155 -1.82 13.63 22.46
N PHE A 156 -2.45 12.74 21.68
CA PHE A 156 -3.69 12.07 22.09
C PHE A 156 -3.48 11.13 23.28
N HIS A 157 -2.32 10.46 23.36
CA HIS A 157 -2.02 9.55 24.46
C HIS A 157 -1.76 10.28 25.79
N GLN A 158 -1.04 11.41 25.76
CA GLN A 158 -0.70 12.18 26.96
C GLN A 158 -1.88 12.96 27.56
N LYS A 159 -2.99 13.11 26.82
CA LYS A 159 -4.21 13.84 27.23
C LYS A 159 -3.91 15.19 27.91
N PRO A 160 -3.17 16.12 27.26
CA PRO A 160 -2.73 17.33 27.91
C PRO A 160 -3.90 18.19 28.43
N PRO A 161 -3.81 18.79 29.62
CA PRO A 161 -4.93 19.48 30.26
C PRO A 161 -5.52 20.62 29.42
N TRP A 162 -4.67 21.38 28.72
CA TRP A 162 -5.11 22.50 27.87
C TRP A 162 -6.00 22.02 26.70
N LEU A 163 -5.74 20.83 26.17
CA LEU A 163 -6.52 20.24 25.07
C LEU A 163 -7.87 19.74 25.59
N GLN A 164 -7.92 19.23 26.82
CA GLN A 164 -9.17 18.82 27.46
C GLN A 164 -10.11 20.00 27.67
N VAL A 165 -9.58 21.15 28.13
CA VAL A 165 -10.39 22.37 28.32
C VAL A 165 -10.96 22.85 26.98
N TRP A 166 -10.13 22.91 25.94
CA TRP A 166 -10.58 23.28 24.59
C TRP A 166 -11.67 22.36 24.05
N ILE A 167 -11.53 21.04 24.24
CA ILE A 167 -12.50 20.06 23.74
C ILE A 167 -13.78 20.06 24.57
N ARG A 168 -13.71 20.32 25.87
CA ARG A 168 -14.90 20.43 26.70
C ARG A 168 -15.76 21.62 26.28
N ASP A 169 -15.12 22.75 26.00
CA ASP A 169 -15.83 24.01 25.76
C ASP A 169 -16.22 24.19 24.28
N TYR A 170 -15.45 23.61 23.34
CA TYR A 170 -15.68 23.75 21.88
C TYR A 170 -15.84 22.42 21.13
N GLY A 171 -15.73 21.26 21.77
CA GLY A 171 -15.62 19.97 21.08
C GLY A 171 -16.86 19.56 20.28
N ALA A 172 -18.06 19.80 20.81
CA ALA A 172 -19.30 19.46 20.12
C ALA A 172 -19.49 20.31 18.85
N GLU A 173 -19.38 21.63 18.99
CA GLU A 173 -19.53 22.57 17.88
C GLU A 173 -18.44 22.37 16.83
N ALA A 174 -17.17 22.21 17.24
CA ALA A 174 -16.06 22.01 16.32
C ALA A 174 -16.17 20.67 15.56
N SER A 175 -16.61 19.60 16.23
CA SER A 175 -16.78 18.30 15.57
C SER A 175 -17.96 18.28 14.61
N ALA A 176 -19.09 18.90 14.97
CA ALA A 176 -20.25 19.05 14.09
C ALA A 176 -19.91 19.85 12.82
N ILE A 177 -19.28 21.03 12.98
CA ILE A 177 -18.82 21.84 11.86
C ILE A 177 -17.83 21.05 11.01
N GLY A 178 -16.89 20.34 11.66
CA GLY A 178 -15.91 19.48 10.97
C GLY A 178 -16.57 18.40 10.11
N LEU A 179 -17.56 17.67 10.65
CA LEU A 179 -18.28 16.63 9.91
C LEU A 179 -19.07 17.20 8.74
N ILE A 180 -19.71 18.36 8.92
CA ILE A 180 -20.44 19.05 7.83
C ILE A 180 -19.46 19.44 6.72
N VAL A 181 -18.34 20.08 7.06
CA VAL A 181 -17.33 20.50 6.08
C VAL A 181 -16.75 19.28 5.34
N ILE A 182 -16.42 18.21 6.05
CA ILE A 182 -15.91 16.97 5.43
C ILE A 182 -16.96 16.36 4.50
N GLY A 183 -18.24 16.32 4.92
CA GLY A 183 -19.34 15.78 4.13
C GLY A 183 -19.58 16.58 2.85
N ILE A 184 -19.62 17.91 2.95
CA ILE A 184 -19.76 18.81 1.80
C ILE A 184 -18.57 18.63 0.85
N TRP A 185 -17.35 18.62 1.38
CA TRP A 185 -16.14 18.43 0.58
C TRP A 185 -16.14 17.09 -0.15
N ALA A 186 -16.52 15.99 0.53
CA ALA A 186 -16.64 14.67 -0.08
C ALA A 186 -17.70 14.65 -1.19
N GLY A 187 -18.86 15.27 -0.96
CA GLY A 187 -19.93 15.39 -1.96
C GLY A 187 -19.50 16.18 -3.19
N ILE A 188 -18.90 17.36 -3.01
CA ILE A 188 -18.37 18.19 -4.11
C ILE A 188 -17.31 17.42 -4.89
N ARG A 189 -16.39 16.75 -4.19
CA ARG A 189 -15.32 15.97 -4.82
C ARG A 189 -15.88 14.85 -5.69
N GLU A 190 -16.91 14.15 -5.24
CA GLU A 190 -17.52 13.06 -6.02
C GLU A 190 -18.27 13.60 -7.26
N ILE A 191 -18.98 14.71 -7.13
CA ILE A 191 -19.64 15.39 -8.26
C ILE A 191 -18.61 15.84 -9.31
N LEU A 192 -17.49 16.44 -8.88
CA LEU A 192 -16.39 16.85 -9.76
C LEU A 192 -15.69 15.66 -10.42
N ARG A 193 -15.70 14.49 -9.77
CA ARG A 193 -15.15 13.25 -10.32
C ARG A 193 -16.04 12.69 -11.42
N HIS A 194 -17.36 12.76 -11.25
CA HIS A 194 -18.31 12.37 -12.29
C HIS A 194 -18.26 13.30 -13.52
N ARG A 195 -18.08 14.61 -13.34
CA ARG A 195 -17.97 15.53 -14.49
C ARG A 195 -16.73 15.30 -15.35
N ARG A 196 -15.57 15.06 -14.72
CA ARG A 196 -14.31 14.77 -15.44
C ARG A 196 -14.30 13.44 -16.22
N GLY A 197 -15.20 12.52 -15.90
CA GLY A 197 -15.39 11.27 -16.65
C GLY A 197 -16.13 11.46 -17.99
N LYS A 198 -16.88 12.56 -18.16
CA LYS A 198 -17.72 12.82 -19.33
C LYS A 198 -17.00 13.57 -20.46
N GLU A 199 -15.80 14.09 -20.21
CA GLU A 199 -15.01 14.91 -21.14
C GLU A 199 -13.89 14.15 -21.88
N ARG A 200 -13.92 12.80 -21.89
CA ARG A 200 -13.06 12.02 -22.79
C ARG A 200 -13.84 11.64 -24.04
N PRO A 201 -13.83 12.47 -25.12
CA PRO A 201 -14.30 12.01 -26.42
C PRO A 201 -13.42 10.85 -26.88
N LEU A 202 -14.08 9.84 -27.44
CA LEU A 202 -13.45 8.71 -28.14
C LEU A 202 -12.58 9.19 -29.30
#